data_AF-A0A258HJQ3-F1
#
_entry.id   AF-A0A258HJQ3-F1
#
_cell.length_a   1.000
_cell.length_b   1.000
_cell.length_c   1.000
_cell.angle_alpha   90.00
_cell.angle_beta   90.00
_cell.angle_gamma   90.00
#
_symmetry.space_group_name_H-M   'P 1'
#
loop_
_entity.id
_entity.type
_entity.pdbx_description
1 polymer ?
#
loop_
_entity_poly.entity_id
_entity_poly.type
_entity_poly.pdbx_seq_one_letter_code
_entity_poly.pdbx_strand_id
1 'polypeptide(L)'
;MDHFRLRKYRGPETWTRVREAYLAGEPAPSVAQRFDVSLANIRKKASREGWTRHAMARRYDLKPVRGAPDGPRPAIGPLPDALNLPFEPNERPVKVREAIERAGARAAWLLSEGRAGEAEVLIRAARALSELSVRYSGMR
;
A
#
# COMPACT_ATOMS: atom_id res chain seq x y z
N MET A 1 -32.01 29.00 -13.71
CA MET A 1 -30.82 29.33 -12.91
C MET A 1 -29.68 28.49 -13.43
N ASP A 2 -28.96 29.01 -14.41
CA ASP A 2 -27.92 28.26 -15.11
C ASP A 2 -26.69 28.07 -14.21
N HIS A 3 -26.46 26.83 -13.79
CA HIS A 3 -25.24 26.47 -13.07
C HIS A 3 -24.08 26.42 -14.07
N PHE A 4 -23.44 27.56 -14.32
CA PHE A 4 -22.15 27.60 -14.99
C PHE A 4 -21.10 26.98 -14.09
N ARG A 5 -20.94 25.65 -14.17
CA ARG A 5 -19.75 24.99 -13.61
C ARG A 5 -18.56 25.46 -14.44
N LEU A 6 -17.85 26.48 -13.96
CA LEU A 6 -16.53 26.84 -14.49
C LEU A 6 -15.64 25.61 -14.38
N ARG A 7 -15.53 24.86 -15.47
CA ARG A 7 -14.63 23.74 -15.59
C ARG A 7 -13.23 24.34 -15.58
N LYS A 8 -12.52 24.24 -14.45
CA LYS A 8 -11.09 24.58 -14.36
C LYS A 8 -10.37 23.84 -15.49
N TYR A 9 -10.04 24.56 -16.56
CA TYR A 9 -9.29 24.02 -17.68
C TYR A 9 -7.81 24.08 -17.31
N ARG A 10 -7.09 23.00 -17.62
CA ARG A 10 -5.63 22.95 -17.51
C ARG A 10 -5.07 22.71 -18.88
N GLY A 11 -4.08 23.51 -19.24
CA GLY A 11 -3.40 23.43 -20.52
C GLY A 11 -2.74 22.06 -20.74
N PRO A 12 -2.41 21.73 -21.99
CA PRO A 12 -1.78 20.46 -22.34
C PRO A 12 -0.47 20.22 -21.59
N GLU A 13 0.34 21.27 -21.38
CA GLU A 13 1.60 21.19 -20.63
C GLU A 13 1.41 20.73 -19.18
N THR A 14 0.38 21.24 -18.49
CA THR A 14 0.05 20.81 -17.13
C THR A 14 -0.27 19.32 -17.10
N TRP A 15 -1.00 18.84 -18.12
CA TRP A 15 -1.36 17.44 -18.21
C TRP A 15 -0.19 16.52 -18.56
N THR A 16 0.81 17.01 -19.29
CA THR A 16 2.08 16.30 -19.51
C THR A 16 2.81 16.08 -18.19
N ARG A 17 2.96 17.13 -17.37
CA ARG A 17 3.60 17.02 -16.05
C ARG A 17 2.82 16.14 -15.07
N VAL A 18 1.49 16.21 -15.11
CA VAL A 18 0.60 15.32 -14.34
C VAL A 18 0.81 13.86 -14.75
N ARG A 19 0.92 13.59 -16.06
CA ARG A 19 1.18 12.23 -16.59
C ARG A 19 2.52 11.71 -16.09
N GLU A 20 3.58 12.51 -16.20
CA GLU A 20 4.93 12.14 -15.75
C GLU A 20 4.95 11.79 -14.26
N ALA A 21 4.38 12.64 -13.41
CA ALA A 21 4.29 12.39 -11.96
C ALA A 21 3.47 11.13 -11.64
N TYR A 22 2.35 10.94 -12.33
CA TYR A 22 1.48 9.77 -12.15
C TYR A 22 2.18 8.46 -12.57
N LEU A 23 2.94 8.49 -13.68
CA LEU A 23 3.70 7.33 -14.17
C LEU A 23 4.95 7.05 -13.34
N ALA A 24 5.56 8.06 -12.72
CA ALA A 24 6.66 7.90 -11.78
C ALA A 24 6.23 7.20 -10.46
N GLY A 25 4.94 6.96 -10.27
CA GLY A 25 4.39 6.25 -9.10
C GLY A 25 3.94 7.16 -7.96
N GLU A 26 3.90 8.48 -8.17
CA GLU A 26 3.34 9.40 -7.18
C GLU A 26 1.83 9.11 -6.99
N PRO A 27 1.33 9.04 -5.74
CA PRO A 27 -0.06 8.71 -5.50
C PRO A 27 -0.99 9.79 -6.07
N ALA A 28 -2.06 9.33 -6.74
CA ALA A 28 -3.00 10.21 -7.44
C ALA A 28 -3.58 11.38 -6.61
N PRO A 29 -3.85 11.26 -5.30
CA PRO A 29 -4.23 12.38 -4.45
C PRO A 29 -3.14 13.46 -4.30
N SER A 30 -1.86 13.06 -4.24
CA SER A 30 -0.73 13.99 -4.16
C SER A 30 -0.59 14.77 -5.47
N VAL A 31 -0.65 14.07 -6.61
CA VAL A 31 -0.63 14.68 -7.94
C VAL A 31 -1.82 15.64 -8.12
N ALA A 32 -3.01 15.27 -7.63
CA ALA A 32 -4.19 16.13 -7.66
C ALA A 32 -3.99 17.47 -6.91
N GLN A 33 -3.41 17.40 -5.72
CA GLN A 33 -3.11 18.58 -4.90
C GLN A 33 -2.04 19.46 -5.55
N ARG A 34 -0.95 18.85 -6.04
CA ARG A 34 0.21 19.55 -6.62
C ARG A 34 -0.14 20.35 -7.88
N PHE A 35 -1.04 19.84 -8.71
CA PHE A 35 -1.40 20.46 -9.99
C PHE A 35 -2.78 21.14 -9.99
N ASP A 36 -3.43 21.27 -8.82
CA ASP A 36 -4.81 21.75 -8.63
C ASP A 36 -5.76 21.14 -9.68
N VAL A 37 -5.75 19.82 -9.77
CA VAL A 37 -6.65 19.04 -10.64
C VAL A 37 -7.45 18.04 -9.80
N SER A 38 -8.66 17.72 -10.23
CA SER A 38 -9.48 16.75 -9.51
C SER A 38 -8.99 15.31 -9.75
N LEU A 39 -9.04 14.50 -8.69
CA LEU A 39 -8.74 13.06 -8.74
C LEU A 39 -9.59 12.34 -9.80
N ALA A 40 -10.86 12.73 -9.94
CA ALA A 40 -11.77 12.20 -10.95
C ALA A 40 -11.28 12.48 -12.38
N ASN A 41 -10.74 13.67 -12.65
CA ASN A 41 -10.20 14.02 -13.96
C ASN A 41 -8.91 13.24 -14.26
N ILE A 42 -8.02 13.06 -13.27
CA ILE A 42 -6.82 12.23 -13.42
C ILE A 42 -7.22 10.79 -13.77
N ARG A 43 -8.13 10.17 -13.02
CA ARG A 43 -8.58 8.80 -13.27
C ARG A 43 -9.24 8.65 -14.65
N LYS A 44 -10.11 9.60 -15.02
CA LYS A 44 -10.76 9.61 -16.34
C LYS A 44 -9.75 9.73 -17.48
N LYS A 45 -8.73 10.57 -17.32
CA LYS A 45 -7.68 10.78 -18.33
C LYS A 45 -6.73 9.59 -18.40
N ALA A 46 -6.31 9.06 -17.24
CA ALA A 46 -5.49 7.84 -17.14
C ALA A 46 -6.17 6.62 -17.79
N SER A 47 -7.49 6.47 -17.63
CA SER A 47 -8.25 5.40 -18.29
C SER A 47 -8.37 5.60 -19.79
N ARG A 48 -8.60 6.83 -20.27
CA ARG A 48 -8.74 7.13 -21.71
C ARG A 48 -7.42 7.04 -22.47
N GLU A 49 -6.34 7.49 -21.85
CA GLU A 49 -5.02 7.61 -22.49
C GLU A 49 -4.08 6.45 -22.10
N GLY A 50 -4.56 5.53 -21.27
CA GLY A 50 -3.83 4.31 -20.93
C GLY A 50 -2.64 4.53 -19.99
N TRP A 51 -2.71 5.48 -19.06
CA TRP A 51 -1.64 5.74 -18.07
C TRP A 51 -1.65 4.72 -16.92
N THR A 52 -2.53 3.73 -16.95
CA THR A 52 -2.60 2.71 -15.90
C THR A 52 -1.51 1.67 -16.10
N ARG A 53 -0.98 1.11 -15.00
CA ARG A 53 -0.01 0.00 -15.03
C ARG A 53 -0.45 -1.15 -15.95
N HIS A 54 -1.76 -1.46 -15.96
CA HIS A 54 -2.35 -2.48 -16.83
C HIS A 54 -2.30 -2.12 -18.33
N ALA A 55 -2.59 -0.86 -18.69
CA ALA A 55 -2.52 -0.40 -20.07
C ALA A 55 -1.07 -0.29 -20.57
N MET A 56 -0.13 0.07 -19.69
CA MET A 56 1.30 0.05 -19.98
C MET A 56 1.79 -1.39 -20.24
N ALA A 57 1.41 -2.34 -19.38
CA ALA A 57 1.74 -3.74 -19.55
C ALA A 57 1.25 -4.29 -20.90
N ARG A 58 0.03 -3.92 -21.31
CA ARG A 58 -0.52 -4.29 -22.62
C ARG A 58 0.25 -3.69 -23.81
N ARG A 59 0.84 -2.50 -23.68
CA ARG A 59 1.64 -1.87 -24.75
C ARG A 59 3.00 -2.51 -24.94
N TYR A 60 3.65 -2.91 -23.86
CA TYR A 60 4.95 -3.57 -23.90
C TYR A 60 4.85 -5.10 -24.04
N ASP A 61 3.65 -5.61 -24.33
CA ASP A 61 3.30 -7.04 -24.35
C ASP A 61 3.79 -7.79 -23.09
N LEU A 62 3.87 -7.06 -21.98
CA LEU A 62 4.16 -7.59 -20.66
C LEU A 62 2.92 -8.35 -20.23
N LYS A 63 2.97 -9.68 -20.33
CA LYS A 63 1.92 -10.54 -19.80
C LYS A 63 1.75 -10.19 -18.32
N PRO A 64 0.53 -9.85 -17.85
CA PRO A 64 0.30 -9.66 -16.44
C PRO A 64 0.55 -11.01 -15.77
N VAL A 65 1.71 -11.15 -15.15
CA VAL A 65 2.00 -12.27 -14.26
C VAL A 65 1.01 -12.12 -13.12
N ARG A 66 -0.05 -12.93 -13.13
CA ARG A 66 -1.01 -12.93 -12.02
C ARG A 66 -0.20 -13.32 -10.79
N GLY A 67 0.21 -12.32 -9.99
CA GLY A 67 0.71 -12.32 -8.62
C GLY A 67 2.23 -12.46 -8.32
N ALA A 68 3.16 -12.08 -9.21
CA ALA A 68 4.57 -11.90 -8.81
C ALA A 68 4.87 -10.40 -8.56
N PRO A 69 5.68 -10.01 -7.55
CA PRO A 69 6.57 -8.85 -7.71
C PRO A 69 7.53 -9.16 -8.87
N ASP A 70 7.81 -8.20 -9.76
CA ASP A 70 8.43 -8.36 -11.09
C ASP A 70 9.75 -9.18 -11.14
N GLY A 71 9.65 -10.49 -10.93
CA GLY A 71 10.69 -11.51 -10.93
C GLY A 71 10.03 -12.86 -11.20
N PRO A 72 10.79 -13.92 -11.52
CA PRO A 72 10.21 -15.22 -11.85
C PRO A 72 9.28 -15.66 -10.73
N ARG A 73 7.97 -15.70 -11.01
CA ARG A 73 7.02 -16.25 -10.07
C ARG A 73 7.42 -17.70 -9.89
N PRO A 74 7.80 -18.16 -8.68
CA PRO A 74 8.01 -19.58 -8.49
C PRO A 74 6.74 -20.27 -8.95
N ALA A 75 6.88 -21.30 -9.79
CA ALA A 75 5.75 -22.12 -10.18
C ALA A 75 5.14 -22.63 -8.88
N ILE A 76 4.00 -22.05 -8.50
CA ILE A 76 3.15 -22.65 -7.50
C ILE A 76 2.59 -23.86 -8.25
N GLY A 77 3.31 -24.99 -8.17
CA GLY A 77 2.73 -26.30 -8.43
C GLY A 77 1.47 -26.46 -7.55
N PRO A 78 0.72 -27.58 -7.66
CA PRO A 78 -0.27 -27.89 -6.64
C PRO A 78 0.41 -27.62 -5.30
N LEU A 79 -0.20 -26.71 -4.52
CA LEU A 79 0.34 -26.31 -3.24
C LEU A 79 0.71 -27.62 -2.57
N PRO A 80 1.97 -27.81 -2.14
CA PRO A 80 2.27 -29.01 -1.38
C PRO A 80 1.21 -29.07 -0.29
N ASP A 81 0.77 -30.26 0.09
CA ASP A 81 -0.20 -30.44 1.18
C ASP A 81 0.19 -29.65 2.45
N ALA A 82 1.41 -29.09 2.52
CA ALA A 82 1.81 -27.89 3.26
C ALA A 82 0.79 -26.74 3.44
N LEU A 83 -0.05 -26.36 2.46
CA LEU A 83 -1.12 -25.35 2.70
C LEU A 83 -2.42 -25.97 3.24
N ASN A 84 -2.49 -27.29 3.22
CA ASN A 84 -3.43 -28.11 3.96
C ASN A 84 -2.74 -28.77 5.16
N LEU A 85 -1.60 -28.21 5.60
CA LEU A 85 -1.20 -28.40 6.97
C LEU A 85 -2.40 -27.89 7.76
N PRO A 86 -2.79 -28.59 8.83
CA PRO A 86 -3.49 -27.90 9.90
C PRO A 86 -2.80 -26.54 10.05
N PHE A 87 -3.56 -25.46 10.13
CA PHE A 87 -3.04 -24.31 10.84
C PHE A 87 -2.64 -24.90 12.19
N GLU A 88 -1.38 -25.29 12.33
CA GLU A 88 -0.73 -25.52 13.58
C GLU A 88 -0.63 -24.08 14.07
N PRO A 89 -1.59 -23.58 14.89
CA PRO A 89 -1.29 -22.39 15.65
C PRO A 89 0.09 -22.65 16.21
N ASN A 90 1.01 -21.71 16.04
CA ASN A 90 2.26 -21.73 16.79
C ASN A 90 1.91 -22.28 18.17
N GLU A 91 2.38 -23.48 18.53
CA GLU A 91 1.76 -24.31 19.60
C GLU A 91 1.67 -23.57 20.94
N ARG A 92 2.38 -22.45 21.01
CA ARG A 92 2.29 -21.43 22.03
C ARG A 92 1.68 -20.15 21.43
N PRO A 93 0.41 -19.83 21.74
CA PRO A 93 -0.09 -18.49 21.48
C PRO A 93 0.85 -17.48 22.16
N VAL A 94 1.44 -16.58 21.37
CA VAL A 94 2.31 -15.53 21.90
C VAL A 94 1.46 -14.64 22.79
N LYS A 95 1.82 -14.53 24.07
CA LYS A 95 1.09 -13.66 25.00
C LYS A 95 1.23 -12.22 24.53
N VAL A 96 0.17 -11.41 24.64
CA VAL A 96 0.20 -10.00 24.20
C VAL A 96 1.39 -9.23 24.77
N ARG A 97 1.71 -9.48 26.05
CA ARG A 97 2.88 -8.91 26.72
C ARG A 97 4.20 -9.27 26.01
N GLU A 98 4.38 -10.54 25.66
CA GLU A 98 5.57 -11.04 24.97
C GLU A 98 5.69 -10.45 23.56
N ALA A 99 4.56 -10.23 22.87
CA ALA A 99 4.55 -9.56 21.58
C ALA A 99 4.97 -8.08 21.68
N ILE A 100 4.52 -7.37 22.72
CA ILE A 100 4.90 -5.98 22.99
C ILE A 100 6.40 -5.89 23.34
N GLU A 101 6.90 -6.78 24.20
CA GLU A 101 8.32 -6.82 24.58
C GLU A 101 9.22 -7.07 23.36
N ARG A 102 8.85 -8.00 22.48
CA ARG A 102 9.57 -8.25 21.21
C ARG A 102 9.53 -7.04 20.27
N ALA A 103 8.38 -6.39 20.13
CA ALA A 103 8.26 -5.20 19.30
C ALA A 103 9.12 -4.05 19.81
N GLY A 104 9.19 -3.85 21.12
CA GLY A 104 10.06 -2.86 21.77
C GLY A 104 11.54 -3.13 21.53
N ALA A 105 11.99 -4.36 21.77
CA ALA A 105 13.39 -4.76 21.52
C ALA A 105 13.78 -4.55 20.04
N ARG A 106 12.88 -4.88 19.10
CA ARG A 106 13.12 -4.68 17.67
C ARG A 106 13.14 -3.20 17.28
N ALA A 107 12.28 -2.38 17.86
CA ALA A 107 12.26 -0.94 17.64
C ALA A 107 13.56 -0.28 18.16
N ALA A 108 14.05 -0.68 19.33
CA ALA A 108 15.32 -0.19 19.87
C ALA A 108 16.51 -0.52 18.95
N TRP A 109 16.56 -1.74 18.42
CA TRP A 109 17.57 -2.13 17.43
C TRP A 109 17.45 -1.31 16.13
N LEU A 110 16.24 -1.03 15.63
CA LEU A 110 16.06 -0.19 14.44
C LEU A 110 16.49 1.27 14.67
N LEU A 111 16.32 1.78 15.89
CA LEU A 111 16.80 3.12 16.25
C LEU A 111 18.32 3.21 16.25
N SER A 112 19.04 2.19 16.74
CA SER A 112 20.51 2.18 16.69
C SER A 112 21.05 2.14 15.26
N GLU A 113 20.28 1.61 14.32
CA GLU A 113 20.61 1.55 12.89
C GLU A 113 20.16 2.81 12.11
N GLY A 114 19.64 3.84 12.79
CA GLY A 114 19.13 5.07 12.15
C GLY A 114 17.81 4.90 11.38
N ARG A 115 17.14 3.75 11.52
CA ARG A 115 15.88 3.41 10.82
C ARG A 115 14.65 3.85 11.62
N ALA A 116 14.59 5.14 11.95
CA ALA A 116 13.56 5.70 12.83
C ALA A 116 12.11 5.48 12.33
N GLY A 117 11.88 5.54 11.02
CA GLY A 117 10.54 5.32 10.45
C GLY A 117 9.99 3.91 10.66
N GLU A 118 10.84 2.88 10.60
CA GLU A 118 10.42 1.49 10.85
C GLU A 118 10.23 1.21 12.34
N ALA A 119 11.07 1.82 13.18
CA ALA A 119 10.90 1.77 14.63
C ALA A 119 9.55 2.38 15.06
N GLU A 120 9.16 3.50 14.46
CA GLU A 120 7.88 4.17 14.74
C GLU A 120 6.68 3.26 14.41
N VAL A 121 6.71 2.59 13.25
CA VAL A 121 5.65 1.66 12.85
C VAL A 121 5.50 0.52 13.86
N LEU A 122 6.61 -0.05 14.34
CA LEU A 122 6.57 -1.12 15.34
C LEU A 122 6.05 -0.63 16.70
N ILE A 123 6.46 0.54 17.15
CA ILE A 123 5.96 1.15 18.39
C ILE A 123 4.45 1.39 18.29
N ARG A 124 3.98 1.92 17.16
CA ARG A 124 2.56 2.16 16.90
C ARG A 124 1.76 0.85 16.92
N ALA A 125 2.28 -0.21 16.30
CA ALA A 125 1.65 -1.53 16.32
C ALA A 125 1.58 -2.13 17.74
N ALA A 126 2.66 -2.02 18.51
CA ALA A 126 2.70 -2.49 19.90
C ALA A 126 1.67 -1.76 20.79
N ARG A 127 1.52 -0.45 20.60
CA ARG A 127 0.50 0.36 21.29
C ARG A 127 -0.92 -0.10 20.95
N ALA A 128 -1.21 -0.31 19.66
CA ALA A 128 -2.53 -0.78 19.23
C ALA A 128 -2.87 -2.16 19.83
N LEU A 129 -1.89 -3.07 19.93
CA LEU A 129 -2.05 -4.37 20.58
C LEU A 129 -2.35 -4.23 22.08
N SER A 130 -1.66 -3.33 22.77
CA SER A 130 -1.92 -3.03 24.19
C SER A 130 -3.35 -2.50 24.40
N GLU A 131 -3.78 -1.56 23.57
CA GLU A 131 -5.13 -0.97 23.64
C GLU A 131 -6.24 -2.01 23.35
N LEU A 132 -5.97 -2.98 22.47
CA LEU A 132 -6.87 -4.10 22.24
C LEU A 132 -6.92 -5.04 23.45
N SER A 133 -5.78 -5.39 24.06
CA SER A 133 -5.78 -6.26 25.23
C SER A 133 -6.55 -5.68 26.42
N VAL A 134 -6.42 -4.38 26.68
CA VAL A 134 -7.15 -3.71 27.77
C VAL A 134 -8.66 -3.76 27.52
N ARG A 135 -9.09 -3.49 26.28
CA ARG A 135 -10.51 -3.55 25.89
C ARG A 135 -11.11 -4.94 26.02
N TYR A 136 -10.36 -5.98 25.64
CA TYR A 136 -10.82 -7.37 25.76
C TYR A 136 -10.78 -7.90 27.20
N SER A 137 -9.89 -7.40 28.05
CA SER A 137 -9.87 -7.76 29.48
C SER A 137 -10.97 -7.09 30.31
N GLY A 138 -11.45 -5.90 29.91
CA GLY A 138 -12.52 -5.17 30.61
C GLY A 138 -13.94 -5.60 30.24
N MET A 139 -14.09 -6.60 29.36
CA MET A 139 -15.37 -7.10 28.85
C MET A 139 -15.77 -8.45 29.49
N ARG A 140 -15.12 -8.83 30.60
CA ARG A 140 -15.38 -10.03 31.39
C ARG A 140 -15.99 -9.69 32.74
#